data_AF-A0A3D0ZNU6-F1
#
_entry.id   AF-A0A3D0ZNU6-F1
#
_cell.length_a   1.000
_cell.length_b   1.000
_cell.length_c   1.000
_cell.angle_alpha   90.00
_cell.angle_beta   90.00
_cell.angle_gamma   90.00
#
_symmetry.space_group_name_H-M   'P 1'
#
loop_
_entity.id
_entity.type
_entity.pdbx_description
1 polymer ?
#
loop_
_entity_poly.entity_id
_entity_poly.type
_entity_poly.pdbx_seq_one_letter_code
_entity_poly.pdbx_strand_id
1 'polypeptide(L)'
;MKELKKRIGSASGFTLIELLIVIVVIGILAGVVLAVINPVATQYKANQTVLRTNVEKACLALHSCGATTTKATRCDTADEIGVIWPPVAPAAGGTTDAQWCIDTDGNEVACTGSPASADTNTVYVWGDIDNPLSTGGARCRYYCGYNFSTSQTVQLQLSSVAANQGCTLD
;
A
#
# COMPACT_ATOMS: atom_id res chain seq x y z
N MET A 1 -30.65 32.03 60.60
CA MET A 1 -29.80 31.38 59.58
C MET A 1 -30.28 29.94 59.43
N LYS A 2 -31.00 29.62 58.36
CA LYS A 2 -31.53 28.27 58.12
C LYS A 2 -30.43 27.44 57.48
N GLU A 3 -29.90 26.48 58.24
CA GLU A 3 -28.84 25.59 57.79
C GLU A 3 -29.34 24.68 56.65
N LEU A 4 -28.79 24.90 55.46
CA LEU A 4 -29.05 24.10 54.28
C LEU A 4 -28.16 22.87 54.34
N LYS A 5 -28.54 21.89 55.17
CA LYS A 5 -27.85 20.60 55.27
C LYS A 5 -28.09 19.80 53.98
N LYS A 6 -27.26 20.04 52.98
CA LYS A 6 -27.19 19.29 51.71
C LYS A 6 -26.86 17.84 52.04
N ARG A 7 -27.88 16.96 51.96
CA ARG A 7 -27.71 15.51 52.01
C ARG A 7 -26.95 15.12 50.74
N ILE A 8 -25.66 14.83 50.85
CA ILE A 8 -24.98 14.01 49.84
C ILE A 8 -25.70 12.67 49.89
N GLY A 9 -26.53 12.41 48.87
CA GLY A 9 -27.25 11.16 48.71
C GLY A 9 -26.26 10.00 48.69
N SER A 10 -26.63 8.93 49.37
CA SER A 10 -25.96 7.63 49.41
C SER A 10 -25.42 7.23 48.03
N ALA A 11 -24.15 7.55 47.75
CA ALA A 11 -23.44 6.99 46.62
C ALA A 11 -23.18 5.52 46.95
N SER A 12 -23.98 4.64 46.36
CA SER A 12 -23.77 3.19 46.41
C SER A 12 -22.38 2.89 45.84
N GLY A 13 -21.48 2.38 46.68
CA GLY A 13 -20.11 2.06 46.30
C GLY A 13 -20.07 0.84 45.38
N PHE A 14 -19.22 0.92 44.36
CA PHE A 14 -18.89 -0.19 43.47
C PHE A 14 -18.23 -1.31 44.28
N THR A 15 -18.74 -2.53 44.20
CA THR A 15 -18.16 -3.65 44.95
C THR A 15 -16.90 -4.17 44.25
N LEU A 16 -15.94 -4.67 45.03
CA LEU A 16 -14.72 -5.29 44.47
C LEU A 16 -15.05 -6.50 43.57
N ILE A 17 -16.13 -7.22 43.87
CA ILE A 17 -16.59 -8.35 43.07
C ILE A 17 -17.18 -7.91 41.73
N GLU A 18 -17.91 -6.80 41.69
CA GLU A 18 -18.38 -6.21 40.43
C GLU A 18 -17.20 -5.80 39.55
N LEU A 19 -16.15 -5.20 40.13
CA LEU A 19 -14.95 -4.86 39.39
C LEU A 19 -14.25 -6.11 38.84
N LEU A 20 -14.18 -7.17 39.63
CA LEU A 20 -13.52 -8.41 39.27
C LEU A 20 -14.23 -9.15 38.12
N ILE A 21 -15.55 -9.22 38.14
CA ILE A 21 -16.31 -9.87 37.05
C ILE A 21 -16.18 -9.05 35.76
N VAL A 22 -16.17 -7.72 35.85
CA VAL A 22 -16.05 -6.86 34.67
C VAL A 22 -14.72 -7.05 33.96
N ILE A 23 -13.59 -7.11 34.69
CA ILE A 23 -12.28 -7.34 34.04
C ILE A 23 -12.20 -8.74 33.41
N VAL A 24 -12.86 -9.74 34.00
CA VAL A 24 -12.93 -11.10 33.44
C VAL A 24 -13.74 -11.10 32.14
N VAL A 25 -14.91 -10.46 32.13
CA VAL A 25 -15.75 -10.37 30.92
C VAL A 25 -15.04 -9.57 29.82
N ILE A 26 -14.41 -8.44 30.14
CA ILE A 26 -13.62 -7.66 29.18
C ILE A 26 -12.46 -8.50 28.62
N GLY A 27 -11.79 -9.29 29.45
CA GLY A 27 -10.72 -10.19 29.01
C GLY A 27 -11.18 -11.24 27.99
N ILE A 28 -12.33 -11.87 28.22
CA ILE A 28 -12.89 -12.87 27.30
C ILE A 28 -13.31 -12.21 25.98
N LEU A 29 -14.03 -11.09 26.04
CA LEU A 29 -14.47 -10.36 24.85
C LEU A 29 -13.29 -9.85 24.01
N ALA A 30 -12.25 -9.32 24.66
CA ALA A 30 -11.04 -8.88 23.98
C ALA A 30 -10.32 -10.04 23.26
N GLY A 31 -10.24 -11.22 23.88
CA GLY A 31 -9.63 -12.40 23.26
C GLY A 31 -10.36 -12.85 21.99
N VAL A 32 -11.70 -12.89 22.00
CA VAL A 32 -12.49 -13.27 20.82
C VAL A 32 -12.33 -12.27 19.68
N VAL A 33 -12.34 -10.97 19.98
CA VAL A 33 -12.19 -9.92 18.96
C VAL A 33 -10.85 -10.02 18.23
N LEU A 34 -9.75 -10.26 18.95
CA LEU A 34 -8.43 -10.42 18.34
C LEU A 34 -8.32 -11.68 17.47
N ALA A 35 -9.07 -12.74 17.79
CA ALA A 35 -9.09 -13.95 16.97
C ALA A 35 -9.85 -13.77 15.64
N VAL A 36 -10.84 -12.86 15.61
CA VAL A 36 -11.68 -12.62 14.42
C VAL A 36 -11.08 -11.59 13.48
N ILE A 37 -10.39 -10.56 14.01
CA ILE A 37 -9.77 -9.52 13.18
C ILE A 37 -8.38 -9.99 12.77
N ASN A 38 -8.11 -10.07 11.46
CA ASN A 38 -6.75 -10.19 10.94
C ASN A 38 -6.19 -8.79 10.66
N PRO A 39 -5.49 -8.14 11.62
CA PRO A 39 -4.99 -6.78 11.45
C PRO A 39 -3.93 -6.68 10.35
N VAL A 40 -3.24 -7.78 10.04
CA VAL A 40 -2.22 -7.81 8.98
C VAL A 40 -2.88 -7.70 7.61
N ALA A 41 -3.97 -8.43 7.39
CA ALA A 41 -4.71 -8.38 6.13
C ALA A 41 -5.33 -7.00 5.88
N THR A 42 -5.86 -6.34 6.91
CA THR A 42 -6.48 -5.02 6.76
C THR A 42 -5.45 -3.93 6.48
N GLN A 43 -4.29 -3.96 7.16
CA GLN A 43 -3.18 -3.04 6.87
C GLN A 43 -2.63 -3.25 5.46
N TYR A 44 -2.46 -4.50 5.04
CA TYR A 44 -2.00 -4.83 3.70
C TYR A 44 -2.94 -4.26 2.61
N LYS A 45 -4.25 -4.41 2.76
CA LYS A 45 -5.24 -3.85 1.81
C LYS A 45 -5.20 -2.33 1.72
N ALA A 46 -5.02 -1.65 2.86
CA ALA A 46 -4.85 -0.20 2.89
C ALA A 46 -3.58 0.24 2.14
N ASN A 47 -2.46 -0.44 2.41
CA ASN A 47 -1.18 -0.19 1.76
C ASN A 47 -1.22 -0.45 0.25
N GLN A 48 -1.91 -1.50 -0.21
CA GLN A 48 -2.14 -1.75 -1.63
C GLN A 48 -2.93 -0.63 -2.32
N THR A 49 -3.92 -0.06 -1.63
CA THR A 49 -4.69 1.06 -2.19
C THR A 49 -3.81 2.29 -2.37
N VAL A 50 -2.97 2.60 -1.37
CA VAL A 50 -1.98 3.68 -1.45
C VAL A 50 -0.99 3.44 -2.59
N LEU A 51 -0.47 2.21 -2.69
CA LEU A 51 0.42 1.79 -3.78
C LEU A 51 -0.23 2.04 -5.14
N ARG A 52 -1.42 1.48 -5.35
CA ARG A 52 -2.19 1.60 -6.60
C ARG A 52 -2.39 3.07 -6.99
N THR A 53 -2.85 3.91 -6.08
CA THR A 53 -3.12 5.32 -6.36
C THR A 53 -1.86 6.10 -6.74
N ASN A 54 -0.72 5.81 -6.09
CA ASN A 54 0.53 6.47 -6.42
C ASN A 54 1.08 6.01 -7.78
N VAL A 55 1.03 4.71 -8.09
CA VAL A 55 1.40 4.22 -9.42
C VAL A 55 0.47 4.80 -10.48
N GLU A 56 -0.84 4.84 -10.25
CA GLU A 56 -1.83 5.39 -11.19
C GLU A 56 -1.55 6.86 -11.54
N LYS A 57 -1.15 7.67 -10.57
CA LYS A 57 -0.72 9.06 -10.82
C LYS A 57 0.54 9.12 -11.69
N ALA A 58 1.51 8.26 -11.41
CA ALA A 58 2.74 8.20 -12.18
C ALA A 58 2.50 7.67 -13.61
N CYS A 59 1.56 6.76 -13.79
CA CYS A 59 1.10 6.29 -15.09
C CYS A 59 0.49 7.41 -15.93
N LEU A 60 -0.39 8.22 -15.33
CA LEU A 60 -0.99 9.35 -16.01
C LEU A 60 0.07 10.37 -16.44
N ALA A 61 1.05 10.61 -15.57
CA ALA A 61 2.18 11.47 -15.88
C ALA A 61 3.02 10.93 -17.05
N LEU A 62 3.33 9.64 -17.06
CA LEU A 62 4.03 8.98 -18.16
C LEU A 62 3.24 9.07 -19.47
N HIS A 63 1.93 8.77 -19.45
CA HIS A 63 1.09 8.85 -20.65
C HIS A 63 0.99 10.28 -21.19
N SER A 64 0.91 11.27 -20.30
CA SER A 64 0.97 12.68 -20.70
C SER A 64 2.33 13.03 -21.31
N CYS A 65 3.43 12.53 -20.74
CA CYS A 65 4.77 12.75 -21.27
C CYS A 65 4.91 12.14 -22.67
N GLY A 66 4.54 10.87 -22.83
CA GLY A 66 4.54 10.16 -24.12
C GLY A 66 3.63 10.78 -25.17
N ALA A 67 2.57 11.47 -24.80
CA ALA A 67 1.74 12.24 -25.73
C ALA A 67 2.41 13.52 -26.26
N THR A 68 3.43 14.02 -25.57
CA THR A 68 4.12 15.29 -25.92
C THR A 68 5.49 15.09 -26.57
N THR A 69 6.04 13.87 -26.54
CA THR A 69 7.36 13.57 -27.09
C THR A 69 7.43 12.19 -27.71
N THR A 70 8.33 12.01 -28.67
CA THR A 70 8.59 10.73 -29.34
C THR A 70 9.84 10.03 -28.81
N LYS A 71 10.50 10.61 -27.79
CA LYS A 71 11.74 10.09 -27.22
C LYS A 71 11.47 9.53 -25.82
N ALA A 72 11.69 8.23 -25.64
CA ALA A 72 11.56 7.58 -24.34
C ALA A 72 12.50 8.18 -23.27
N THR A 73 13.71 8.61 -23.67
CA THR A 73 14.72 9.26 -22.81
C THR A 73 14.35 10.67 -22.31
N ARG A 74 13.09 11.08 -22.46
CA ARG A 74 12.55 12.33 -21.92
C ARG A 74 11.41 12.09 -20.95
N CYS A 75 11.14 10.82 -20.67
CA CYS A 75 10.09 10.34 -19.80
C CYS A 75 10.59 9.12 -18.99
N ASP A 76 11.90 8.95 -18.85
CA ASP A 76 12.51 7.76 -18.24
C ASP A 76 12.92 7.97 -16.78
N THR A 77 12.80 9.20 -16.27
CA THR A 77 13.05 9.52 -14.86
C THR A 77 11.86 10.23 -14.21
N ALA A 78 11.82 10.20 -12.87
CA ALA A 78 10.72 10.80 -12.10
C ALA A 78 10.64 12.33 -12.29
N ASP A 79 11.80 12.98 -12.38
CA ASP A 79 11.89 14.43 -12.61
C ASP A 79 11.35 14.83 -13.98
N GLU A 80 11.59 14.01 -15.01
CA GLU A 80 11.13 14.29 -16.37
C GLU A 80 9.62 14.17 -16.55
N ILE A 81 9.01 13.17 -15.90
CA ILE A 81 7.55 13.03 -15.90
C ILE A 81 6.88 13.89 -14.82
N GLY A 82 7.64 14.58 -13.98
CA GLY A 82 7.12 15.48 -12.95
C GLY A 82 6.44 14.76 -11.78
N VAL A 83 6.88 13.55 -11.45
CA VAL A 83 6.34 12.75 -10.34
C VAL A 83 7.26 12.86 -9.14
N ILE A 84 6.67 13.16 -7.98
CA ILE A 84 7.36 13.08 -6.69
C ILE A 84 6.97 11.74 -6.05
N TRP A 85 7.93 10.82 -5.96
CA TRP A 85 7.72 9.58 -5.24
C TRP A 85 7.63 9.83 -3.72
N PRO A 86 6.74 9.14 -3.00
CA PRO A 86 6.80 9.13 -1.55
C PRO A 86 8.17 8.61 -1.10
N PRO A 87 8.78 9.17 -0.04
CA PRO A 87 10.12 8.80 0.41
C PRO A 87 10.23 7.33 0.87
N VAL A 88 9.09 6.69 1.13
CA VAL A 88 9.00 5.26 1.45
C VAL A 88 7.85 4.64 0.65
N ALA A 89 8.10 3.53 -0.02
CA ALA A 89 7.02 2.69 -0.54
C ALA A 89 6.26 2.05 0.64
N PRO A 90 4.95 1.80 0.50
CA PRO A 90 4.17 1.19 1.57
C PRO A 90 4.61 -0.25 1.78
N ALA A 91 5.43 -0.49 2.81
CA ALA A 91 5.82 -1.83 3.22
C ALA A 91 4.66 -2.54 3.94
N ALA A 92 4.47 -3.82 3.65
CA ALA A 92 3.52 -4.66 4.37
C ALA A 92 4.30 -5.53 5.36
N GLY A 93 4.19 -5.23 6.65
CA GLY A 93 4.66 -6.13 7.72
C GLY A 93 6.14 -6.53 7.63
N GLY A 94 7.05 -5.59 7.88
CA GLY A 94 8.44 -5.91 8.28
C GLY A 94 9.44 -6.24 7.17
N THR A 95 9.07 -6.14 5.89
CA THR A 95 10.01 -6.26 4.77
C THR A 95 10.44 -4.88 4.25
N THR A 96 11.68 -4.77 3.78
CA THR A 96 12.31 -3.53 3.28
C THR A 96 12.16 -3.31 1.78
N ASP A 97 11.45 -4.20 1.09
CA ASP A 97 11.64 -4.41 -0.35
C ASP A 97 10.55 -3.77 -1.21
N ALA A 98 9.59 -3.05 -0.62
CA ALA A 98 8.62 -2.27 -1.37
C ALA A 98 9.33 -1.16 -2.14
N GLN A 99 9.03 -1.03 -3.44
CA GLN A 99 9.88 -0.24 -4.34
C GLN A 99 9.15 0.59 -5.39
N TRP A 100 9.70 1.80 -5.57
CA TRP A 100 9.60 2.80 -6.64
C TRP A 100 10.37 2.47 -7.92
N CYS A 101 9.77 2.47 -9.12
CA CYS A 101 10.58 2.40 -10.34
C CYS A 101 9.97 3.02 -11.58
N ILE A 102 10.85 3.64 -12.38
CA ILE A 102 10.65 4.05 -13.76
C ILE A 102 11.81 3.48 -14.57
N ASP A 103 11.54 2.82 -15.70
CA ASP A 103 12.58 2.18 -16.49
C ASP A 103 12.32 2.24 -18.00
N THR A 104 13.39 2.51 -18.76
CA THR A 104 13.53 2.35 -20.22
C THR A 104 14.75 1.49 -20.59
N ASP A 105 15.33 0.82 -19.60
CA ASP A 105 16.67 0.21 -19.51
C ASP A 105 17.80 1.22 -19.27
N GLY A 106 17.76 1.93 -18.13
CA GLY A 106 18.71 3.02 -17.87
C GLY A 106 18.95 3.48 -16.44
N ASN A 107 18.76 2.62 -15.44
CA ASN A 107 19.29 2.80 -14.07
C ASN A 107 18.65 3.91 -13.19
N GLU A 108 17.45 3.63 -12.66
CA GLU A 108 17.26 3.80 -11.22
C GLU A 108 17.73 2.47 -10.56
N VAL A 109 18.77 2.55 -9.73
CA VAL A 109 19.53 1.44 -9.10
C VAL A 109 18.66 0.41 -8.36
N ALA A 110 17.36 0.64 -8.24
CA ALA A 110 16.44 -0.21 -7.53
C ALA A 110 15.73 -1.25 -8.41
N CYS A 111 15.58 -1.10 -9.75
CA CYS A 111 14.63 -1.88 -10.56
C CYS A 111 14.96 -3.37 -10.80
N THR A 112 15.16 -4.15 -9.73
CA THR A 112 15.35 -5.59 -9.76
C THR A 112 13.99 -6.28 -9.79
N GLY A 113 13.50 -6.56 -11.00
CA GLY A 113 12.25 -7.27 -11.24
C GLY A 113 11.51 -6.66 -12.41
N SER A 114 11.09 -7.49 -13.36
CA SER A 114 10.41 -7.13 -14.62
C SER A 114 8.95 -6.62 -14.38
N PRO A 115 8.36 -5.71 -15.18
CA PRO A 115 8.51 -5.60 -16.64
C PRO A 115 9.72 -4.77 -17.04
N ALA A 116 10.82 -5.44 -17.36
CA ALA A 116 11.89 -4.86 -18.16
C ALA A 116 11.38 -4.86 -19.61
N SER A 117 11.50 -3.73 -20.28
CA SER A 117 11.25 -3.69 -21.72
C SER A 117 12.47 -4.25 -22.42
N ALA A 118 12.36 -5.13 -23.42
CA ALA A 118 13.52 -5.45 -24.25
C ALA A 118 13.82 -4.34 -25.29
N ASP A 119 13.01 -3.29 -25.29
CA ASP A 119 12.96 -2.23 -26.30
C ASP A 119 13.19 -0.87 -25.63
N THR A 120 14.32 -0.21 -25.89
CA THR A 120 14.67 1.11 -25.34
C THR A 120 13.68 2.25 -25.65
N ASN A 121 12.59 1.95 -26.36
CA ASN A 121 11.53 2.88 -26.71
C ASN A 121 10.22 2.62 -25.95
N THR A 122 10.22 1.76 -24.94
CA THR A 122 9.10 1.59 -24.01
C THR A 122 9.52 2.00 -22.61
N VAL A 123 8.79 2.93 -22.01
CA VAL A 123 8.95 3.24 -20.57
C VAL A 123 7.93 2.41 -19.80
N TYR A 124 8.36 1.78 -18.71
CA TYR A 124 7.47 1.23 -17.68
C TYR A 124 7.60 2.02 -16.38
N VAL A 125 6.46 2.19 -15.71
CA VAL A 125 6.38 2.71 -14.34
C VAL A 125 5.73 1.65 -13.49
N TRP A 126 6.30 1.38 -12.33
CA TRP A 126 5.76 0.36 -11.43
C TRP A 126 6.04 0.63 -9.96
N GLY A 127 5.22 -0.02 -9.14
CA GLY A 127 5.40 -0.10 -7.70
C GLY A 127 5.00 -1.48 -7.20
N ASP A 128 5.73 -1.99 -6.22
CA ASP A 128 5.42 -3.28 -5.61
C ASP A 128 5.33 -3.27 -4.09
N ILE A 129 4.65 -4.30 -3.58
CA ILE A 129 4.41 -4.55 -2.17
C ILE A 129 4.48 -6.05 -1.91
N ASP A 130 5.17 -6.43 -0.84
CA ASP A 130 5.16 -7.80 -0.35
C ASP A 130 3.77 -8.20 0.16
N ASN A 131 3.37 -9.43 -0.09
CA ASN A 131 2.14 -10.00 0.44
C ASN A 131 2.44 -10.78 1.73
N PRO A 132 2.22 -10.21 2.93
CA PRO A 132 2.51 -10.87 4.19
C PRO A 132 1.55 -12.02 4.48
N LEU A 133 0.49 -12.18 3.68
CA LEU A 133 -0.47 -13.28 3.77
C LEU A 133 -0.04 -14.51 2.97
N SER A 134 1.01 -14.40 2.15
CA SER A 134 1.54 -15.49 1.34
C SER A 134 2.67 -16.23 2.07
N THR A 135 2.55 -17.55 2.18
CA THR A 135 3.68 -18.43 2.51
C THR A 135 4.61 -18.53 1.30
N GLY A 136 5.69 -17.75 1.28
CA GLY A 136 6.71 -17.81 0.23
C GLY A 136 7.18 -16.48 -0.35
N GLY A 137 6.72 -15.33 0.18
CA GLY A 137 7.20 -14.01 -0.24
C GLY A 137 6.64 -13.55 -1.58
N ALA A 138 5.36 -13.82 -1.85
CA ALA A 138 4.71 -13.28 -3.06
C ALA A 138 4.73 -11.74 -3.03
N ARG A 139 5.12 -11.12 -4.14
CA ARG A 139 5.07 -9.66 -4.35
C ARG A 139 4.00 -9.29 -5.35
N CYS A 140 3.20 -8.30 -5.01
CA CYS A 140 2.20 -7.73 -5.90
C CYS A 140 2.72 -6.45 -6.52
N ARG A 141 2.57 -6.33 -7.83
CA ARG A 141 3.10 -5.23 -8.61
C ARG A 141 2.00 -4.55 -9.41
N TYR A 142 1.86 -3.25 -9.20
CA TYR A 142 1.10 -2.38 -10.10
C TYR A 142 2.06 -1.78 -11.10
N TYR A 143 1.73 -1.85 -12.39
CA TYR A 143 2.55 -1.28 -13.44
C TYR A 143 1.73 -0.74 -14.59
N CYS A 144 2.36 0.10 -15.39
CA CYS A 144 1.85 0.63 -16.65
C CYS A 144 3.04 0.98 -17.53
N GLY A 145 2.77 1.34 -18.78
CA GLY A 145 3.84 1.73 -19.70
C GLY A 145 3.37 2.51 -20.91
N TYR A 146 4.34 3.00 -21.67
CA TYR A 146 4.12 3.72 -22.91
C TYR A 146 5.19 3.35 -23.93
N ASN A 147 4.79 2.91 -25.13
CA ASN A 147 5.68 2.64 -26.24
C ASN A 147 5.73 3.85 -27.18
N PHE A 148 6.91 4.47 -27.27
CA PHE A 148 7.15 5.68 -28.05
C PHE A 148 7.29 5.43 -29.56
N SER A 149 7.48 4.17 -29.99
CA SER A 149 7.54 3.81 -31.42
C SER A 149 6.14 3.67 -32.00
N THR A 150 5.25 3.03 -31.25
CA THR A 150 3.89 2.68 -31.70
C THR A 150 2.82 3.59 -31.11
N SER A 151 3.19 4.51 -30.21
CA SER A 151 2.28 5.34 -29.43
C SER A 151 1.22 4.52 -28.67
N GLN A 152 1.57 3.31 -28.26
CA GLN A 152 0.70 2.42 -27.52
C GLN A 152 0.85 2.63 -26.02
N THR A 153 -0.28 2.60 -25.31
CA THR A 153 -0.32 2.69 -23.84
C THR A 153 -0.60 1.32 -23.25
N VAL A 154 0.16 0.96 -22.22
CA VAL A 154 -0.20 -0.11 -21.30
C VAL A 154 -0.87 0.56 -20.10
N GLN A 155 -2.17 0.30 -19.95
CA GLN A 155 -2.97 0.81 -18.82
C GLN A 155 -2.52 0.16 -17.51
N LEU A 156 -2.96 0.70 -16.38
CA LEU A 156 -2.60 0.18 -15.07
C LEU A 156 -3.01 -1.30 -14.93
N GLN A 157 -2.04 -2.17 -14.69
CA GLN A 157 -2.20 -3.61 -14.54
C GLN A 157 -1.63 -4.07 -13.21
N LEU A 158 -2.19 -5.16 -12.68
CA LEU A 158 -1.69 -5.88 -11.52
C LEU A 158 -1.06 -7.20 -11.97
N SER A 159 0.12 -7.51 -11.45
CA SER A 159 0.78 -8.80 -11.65
C SER A 159 1.40 -9.31 -10.35
N SER A 160 1.55 -10.62 -10.23
CA SER A 160 2.36 -11.26 -9.19
C SER A 160 3.78 -11.49 -9.70
N VAL A 161 4.80 -10.99 -8.99
CA VAL A 161 6.22 -11.12 -9.39
C VAL A 161 6.76 -12.53 -9.10
N ALA A 162 6.11 -13.29 -8.21
CA ALA A 162 6.34 -14.72 -7.98
C ALA A 162 5.05 -15.51 -8.24
N ALA A 163 5.16 -16.70 -8.84
CA ALA A 163 4.04 -17.46 -9.40
C ALA A 163 2.86 -17.69 -8.42
N ASN A 164 1.66 -17.37 -8.89
CA ASN A 164 0.36 -17.93 -8.46
C ASN A 164 -0.05 -17.80 -6.98
N GLN A 165 0.22 -16.70 -6.27
CA GLN A 165 -0.43 -16.47 -4.96
C GLN A 165 -0.87 -15.02 -4.71
N GLY A 166 -2.17 -14.77 -4.89
CA GLY A 166 -2.92 -13.86 -4.02
C GLY A 166 -2.89 -12.36 -4.30
N CYS A 167 -2.40 -11.91 -5.46
CA CYS A 167 -2.59 -10.52 -5.87
C CYS A 167 -4.01 -10.36 -6.43
N THR A 168 -5.01 -10.37 -5.55
CA THR A 168 -6.40 -10.16 -5.92
C THR A 168 -6.74 -8.67 -5.83
N LEU A 169 -7.20 -8.12 -6.94
CA LEU A 169 -8.03 -6.92 -6.95
C LEU A 169 -9.38 -7.36 -6.37
N ASP A 170 -9.63 -7.15 -5.08
CA ASP A 170 -11.04 -7.05 -4.68
C ASP A 170 -11.62 -5.77 -5.31
#